data_AF-A0A1M3HNL8-F1
#
_entry.id   AF-A0A1M3HNL8-F1
#
_cell.length_a   1.000
_cell.length_b   1.000
_cell.length_c   1.000
_cell.angle_alpha   90.00
_cell.angle_beta   90.00
_cell.angle_gamma   90.00
#
_symmetry.space_group_name_H-M   'P 1'
#
loop_
_entity.id
_entity.type
_entity.pdbx_description
1 polymer ?
#
loop_
_entity_poly.entity_id
_entity_poly.type
_entity_poly.pdbx_seq_one_letter_code
_entity_poly.pdbx_strand_id
1 'polypeptide(L)'
;MFACSIISFLTRQPDRRGIELLEDAVLWGLHCDELEKLYKHYHDIERLGRLLVSFGLIQLQQRFDDLHFATAAQRYRTLIDTNPSFIQRVPLGMIASYLGITQETLSRIRAQH
;
A
#
# COMPACT_ATOMS: atom_id res chain seq x y z
N MET A 1 -1.07 10.27 3.88
CA MET A 1 -0.74 8.83 3.78
C MET A 1 0.77 8.71 3.94
N PHE A 2 1.26 7.87 4.85
CA PHE A 2 2.69 7.60 4.98
C PHE A 2 3.04 6.40 4.10
N ALA A 3 4.07 6.52 3.28
CA ALA A 3 4.60 5.42 2.48
C ALA A 3 6.06 5.20 2.86
N CYS A 4 6.41 3.97 3.22
CA CYS A 4 7.76 3.57 3.58
C CYS A 4 7.97 2.11 3.15
N SER A 5 9.14 1.82 2.57
CA SER A 5 9.55 0.42 2.42
C SER A 5 10.03 -0.09 3.77
N ILE A 6 9.25 -0.99 4.38
CA ILE A 6 9.62 -1.66 5.62
C ILE A 6 10.92 -2.44 5.44
N ILE A 7 11.12 -3.09 4.28
CA ILE A 7 12.34 -3.83 3.99
C ILE A 7 13.54 -2.90 4.01
N SER A 8 13.48 -1.81 3.25
CA SER A 8 14.62 -0.90 3.16
C SER A 8 14.90 -0.19 4.47
N PHE A 9 13.85 0.22 5.18
CA PHE A 9 13.95 0.86 6.48
C PHE A 9 14.62 -0.03 7.53
N LEU A 10 14.20 -1.29 7.66
CA LEU A 10 14.72 -2.20 8.68
C LEU A 10 16.08 -2.82 8.33
N THR A 11 16.31 -3.14 7.05
CA THR A 11 17.55 -3.82 6.62
C THR A 11 18.67 -2.85 6.22
N ARG A 12 18.35 -1.56 6.06
CA ARG A 12 19.25 -0.55 5.49
C ARG A 12 19.78 -0.92 4.10
N GLN A 13 19.05 -1.76 3.37
CA GLN A 13 19.35 -2.15 1.99
C GLN A 13 18.29 -1.59 1.02
N PRO A 14 18.62 -1.36 -0.25
CA PRO A 14 17.59 -0.98 -1.24
C PRO A 14 16.49 -2.05 -1.35
N ASP A 15 15.23 -1.61 -1.38
CA ASP A 15 14.13 -2.50 -1.76
C ASP A 15 14.20 -2.78 -3.26
N ARG A 16 13.79 -3.98 -3.67
CA ARG A 16 13.64 -4.32 -5.09
C ARG A 16 12.48 -3.59 -5.75
N ARG A 17 11.60 -3.00 -4.94
CA ARG A 17 10.42 -2.25 -5.37
C ARG A 17 10.71 -0.75 -5.29
N GLY A 18 10.36 -0.03 -6.35
CA GLY A 18 10.33 1.43 -6.38
C GLY A 18 8.96 1.98 -6.02
N ILE A 19 8.91 3.29 -5.78
CA ILE A 19 7.66 4.06 -5.68
C ILE A 19 7.59 4.94 -6.92
N GLU A 20 6.47 4.86 -7.62
CA GLU A 20 6.17 5.68 -8.79
C GLU A 20 4.92 6.53 -8.50
N LEU A 21 4.95 7.78 -8.96
CA LEU A 21 3.82 8.68 -8.87
C LEU A 21 2.95 8.51 -10.11
N LEU A 22 1.66 8.23 -9.92
CA LEU A 22 0.70 8.08 -11.02
C LEU A 22 0.15 9.41 -11.53
N GLU A 23 0.47 10.49 -10.82
CA GLU A 23 -0.02 11.85 -11.05
C GLU A 23 0.94 12.84 -10.39
N ASP A 24 0.82 14.11 -10.76
CA ASP A 24 1.60 15.17 -10.15
C ASP A 24 1.33 15.24 -8.64
N ALA A 25 2.38 15.05 -7.85
CA ALA A 25 2.28 14.99 -6.40
C ALA A 25 3.45 15.71 -5.72
N VAL A 26 3.15 16.27 -4.54
CA VAL A 26 4.16 16.83 -3.64
C VAL A 26 4.42 15.83 -2.53
N LEU A 27 5.68 15.44 -2.37
CA LEU A 27 6.12 14.49 -1.35
C LEU A 27 6.98 15.18 -0.30
N TRP A 28 6.81 14.75 0.95
CA TRP A 28 7.69 15.10 2.05
C TRP A 28 8.50 13.86 2.43
N GLY A 29 9.81 13.95 2.29
CA GLY A 29 10.74 12.89 2.65
C GLY A 29 11.42 13.15 3.98
N LEU A 30 11.74 12.09 4.71
CA LEU A 30 12.57 12.13 5.91
C LEU A 30 13.61 11.00 5.80
N HIS A 31 14.88 11.33 5.98
CA HIS A 31 15.93 10.32 5.92
C HIS A 31 15.86 9.40 7.14
N CYS A 32 16.17 8.12 6.96
CA CYS A 32 16.08 7.12 8.03
C CYS A 32 16.96 7.51 9.25
N ASP A 33 18.14 8.05 9.02
CA ASP A 33 19.04 8.49 10.09
C ASP A 33 18.50 9.71 10.87
N GLU A 34 17.73 10.58 10.22
CA GLU A 34 17.08 11.71 10.89
C GLU A 34 15.92 11.23 11.74
N LEU A 35 15.14 10.27 11.23
CA LEU A 35 14.06 9.64 11.98
C LEU A 35 14.59 8.90 13.21
N GLU A 36 15.71 8.19 13.11
CA GLU A 36 16.35 7.56 14.28
C GLU A 36 16.83 8.57 15.31
N LYS A 37 17.37 9.73 14.88
CA LYS A 37 17.71 10.82 15.80
C LYS A 37 16.47 11.34 16.50
N LEU A 38 15.35 11.50 15.80
CA LEU A 38 14.10 11.93 16.38
C LEU A 38 13.56 10.93 17.41
N TYR A 39 13.61 9.63 17.12
CA TYR A 39 13.21 8.59 18.09
C TYR A 39 14.04 8.65 19.38
N LYS A 40 15.34 8.93 19.29
CA LYS A 40 16.21 9.05 20.48
C LYS A 40 15.90 10.27 21.34
N HIS A 41 15.38 11.35 20.76
CA HIS A 41 15.12 12.60 21.49
C HIS A 41 13.66 12.73 21.95
N TYR A 42 12.72 12.08 21.27
CA TYR A 42 11.29 12.23 21.50
C TYR A 42 10.59 10.86 21.54
N HIS A 43 10.28 10.38 22.74
CA HIS A 43 9.57 9.11 22.94
C HIS A 43 8.17 9.08 22.29
N ASP A 44 7.52 10.23 22.15
CA ASP A 44 6.22 10.31 21.47
C ASP A 44 6.35 9.99 19.97
N ILE A 45 7.46 10.38 19.33
CA ILE A 45 7.74 10.07 17.93
C ILE A 45 8.06 8.57 17.79
N GLU A 46 8.80 7.99 18.73
CA GLU A 46 9.03 6.54 18.77
C GLU A 46 7.70 5.75 18.90
N ARG A 47 6.80 6.20 19.78
CA ARG A 47 5.45 5.61 19.91
C ARG A 47 4.66 5.74 18.62
N LEU A 48 4.68 6.90 17.96
CA LEU A 48 4.04 7.11 16.67
C LEU A 48 4.61 6.16 15.61
N GLY A 49 5.94 6.05 15.52
CA GLY A 49 6.63 5.15 14.62
C GLY A 49 6.20 3.69 14.80
N ARG A 50 6.15 3.23 16.06
CA ARG A 50 5.65 1.89 16.40
C ARG A 50 4.21 1.67 15.93
N LEU A 51 3.31 2.62 16.19
CA LEU A 51 1.91 2.53 15.75
C LEU A 51 1.78 2.49 14.22
N LEU A 52 2.58 3.29 13.50
CA LEU A 52 2.60 3.29 12.04
C LEU A 52 3.05 1.93 11.48
N VAL A 53 4.09 1.32 12.06
CA VAL A 53 4.55 -0.02 11.66
C VAL A 53 3.49 -1.07 11.97
N SER A 54 2.87 -1.04 13.15
CA SER A 54 1.79 -1.97 13.52
C SER A 54 0.61 -1.87 12.57
N PHE A 55 0.17 -0.66 12.22
CA PHE A 55 -0.88 -0.45 11.23
C PHE A 55 -0.49 -1.02 9.86
N GLY A 56 0.74 -0.76 9.40
CA GLY A 56 1.24 -1.31 8.15
C GLY A 56 1.26 -2.85 8.10
N LEU A 57 1.62 -3.50 9.22
CA LEU A 57 1.59 -4.96 9.35
C LEU A 57 0.17 -5.52 9.28
N ILE A 58 -0.81 -4.87 9.92
CA ILE A 58 -2.22 -5.26 9.84
C ILE A 58 -2.72 -5.19 8.39
N GLN A 59 -2.43 -4.09 7.69
CA GLN A 59 -2.81 -3.93 6.29
C GLN A 59 -2.15 -4.99 5.38
N LEU A 60 -0.89 -5.35 5.66
CA LEU A 60 -0.19 -6.40 4.93
C LEU A 60 -0.83 -7.78 5.15
N GLN A 61 -1.18 -8.10 6.40
CA GLN A 61 -1.84 -9.36 6.74
C GLN A 61 -3.23 -9.45 6.10
N GLN A 62 -4.05 -8.41 6.21
CA GLN A 62 -5.37 -8.36 5.55
C GLN A 62 -5.26 -8.56 4.05
N ARG A 63 -4.30 -7.89 3.40
CA ARG A 63 -4.07 -8.07 1.96
C ARG A 63 -3.62 -9.48 1.61
N PHE A 64 -2.79 -10.10 2.45
CA PHE A 64 -2.38 -11.49 2.26
C PHE A 64 -3.59 -12.43 2.36
N ASP A 65 -4.43 -12.24 3.37
CA ASP A 65 -5.64 -13.04 3.58
C ASP A 65 -6.64 -12.87 2.43
N ASP A 66 -6.87 -11.64 1.97
CA ASP A 66 -7.74 -11.34 0.82
C ASP A 66 -7.27 -12.07 -0.46
N LEU A 67 -5.95 -12.11 -0.69
CA LEU A 67 -5.39 -12.80 -1.85
C LEU A 67 -5.56 -14.32 -1.77
N HIS A 68 -5.58 -14.90 -0.56
CA HIS A 68 -5.68 -16.35 -0.36
C HIS A 68 -7.13 -16.84 -0.25
N PHE A 69 -7.99 -16.10 0.42
CA PHE A 69 -9.32 -16.59 0.83
C PHE A 69 -10.48 -15.90 0.10
N ALA A 70 -10.28 -14.70 -0.44
CA ALA A 70 -11.34 -14.02 -1.19
C ALA A 70 -11.28 -14.36 -2.68
N THR A 71 -12.44 -14.34 -3.33
CA THR A 71 -12.54 -14.40 -4.79
C THR A 71 -12.13 -13.07 -5.41
N ALA A 72 -11.78 -13.09 -6.70
CA ALA A 72 -11.45 -11.87 -7.46
C ALA A 72 -12.58 -10.83 -7.42
N ALA A 73 -13.84 -11.27 -7.50
CA ALA A 73 -15.00 -10.38 -7.43
C ALA A 73 -15.18 -9.75 -6.05
N GLN A 74 -14.96 -10.52 -4.98
CA GLN A 74 -14.99 -9.99 -3.61
C GLN A 74 -13.89 -8.95 -3.38
N ARG A 75 -12.64 -9.25 -3.80
CA ARG A 75 -11.54 -8.27 -3.70
C ARG A 75 -11.83 -6.99 -4.49
N TYR A 76 -12.41 -7.12 -5.68
CA TYR A 76 -12.80 -5.96 -6.49
C TYR A 76 -13.87 -5.12 -5.79
N ARG A 77 -14.90 -5.76 -5.22
CA ARG A 77 -15.95 -5.07 -4.45
C ARG A 77 -15.39 -4.35 -3.23
N THR A 78 -14.56 -5.02 -2.43
CA THR A 78 -13.87 -4.39 -1.29
C THR A 78 -13.09 -3.15 -1.72
N LEU A 79 -12.38 -3.20 -2.86
CA LEU A 79 -11.63 -2.07 -3.40
C LEU A 79 -12.54 -0.89 -3.78
N ILE A 80 -13.68 -1.14 -4.41
CA ILE A 80 -14.66 -0.09 -4.75
C ILE A 80 -15.23 0.54 -3.48
N ASP A 81 -15.60 -0.28 -2.50
CA ASP A 81 -16.27 0.19 -1.29
C ASP A 81 -15.35 1.00 -0.39
N THR A 82 -14.07 0.61 -0.30
CA THR A 82 -13.08 1.33 0.51
C THR A 82 -12.49 2.55 -0.19
N ASN A 83 -12.26 2.49 -1.51
CA ASN A 83 -11.56 3.53 -2.26
C ASN A 83 -12.24 3.84 -3.61
N PRO A 84 -13.47 4.37 -3.61
CA PRO A 84 -14.25 4.59 -4.84
C PRO A 84 -13.57 5.55 -5.83
N SER A 85 -12.87 6.57 -5.33
CA SER A 85 -12.16 7.56 -6.16
C SER A 85 -10.87 7.02 -6.81
N PHE A 86 -10.32 5.92 -6.29
CA PHE A 86 -9.06 5.33 -6.77
C PHE A 86 -9.23 4.65 -8.12
N ILE A 87 -10.37 4.00 -8.35
CA ILE A 87 -10.63 3.20 -9.56
C ILE A 87 -10.65 4.05 -10.84
N GLN A 88 -11.03 5.33 -10.73
CA GLN A 88 -11.08 6.24 -11.87
C GLN A 88 -9.70 6.80 -12.25
N ARG A 89 -8.74 6.79 -11.31
CA ARG A 89 -7.43 7.44 -11.46
C ARG A 89 -6.32 6.47 -11.84
N VAL A 90 -6.54 5.17 -11.65
CA VAL A 90 -5.51 4.14 -11.83
C VAL A 90 -5.77 3.32 -13.09
N PRO A 91 -4.75 3.09 -13.94
CA PRO A 91 -4.88 2.23 -15.11
C PRO A 91 -5.40 0.84 -14.77
N LEU A 92 -6.31 0.32 -15.60
CA LEU A 92 -6.99 -0.95 -15.36
C LEU A 92 -6.02 -2.13 -15.15
N GLY A 93 -4.89 -2.14 -15.87
CA GLY A 93 -3.85 -3.14 -15.71
C GLY A 93 -3.20 -3.14 -14.32
N MET A 94 -2.97 -1.96 -13.73
CA MET A 94 -2.46 -1.85 -12.36
C MET A 94 -3.48 -2.32 -11.33
N ILE A 95 -4.77 -2.03 -11.55
CA ILE A 95 -5.86 -2.55 -10.70
C ILE A 95 -5.92 -4.09 -10.78
N ALA A 96 -5.82 -4.65 -11.98
CA ALA A 96 -5.82 -6.10 -12.17
C ALA A 96 -4.62 -6.77 -11.47
N SER A 97 -3.41 -6.20 -11.64
CA SER A 97 -2.20 -6.64 -10.95
C SER A 97 -2.34 -6.54 -9.43
N TYR A 98 -2.90 -5.43 -8.91
CA TYR A 98 -3.16 -5.24 -7.49
C TYR A 98 -4.08 -6.33 -6.90
N LEU A 99 -5.12 -6.71 -7.66
CA LEU A 99 -6.09 -7.75 -7.30
C LEU A 99 -5.57 -9.18 -7.56
N GLY A 100 -4.39 -9.35 -8.13
CA GLY A 100 -3.81 -10.67 -8.45
C GLY A 100 -4.54 -11.41 -9.57
N ILE A 101 -5.09 -10.69 -10.56
CA ILE A 101 -5.80 -11.27 -11.71
C ILE A 101 -5.37 -10.62 -13.03
N THR A 102 -5.76 -11.22 -14.16
CA THR A 102 -5.52 -10.62 -15.48
C THR A 102 -6.48 -9.47 -15.74
N GLN A 103 -6.09 -8.55 -16.64
CA GLN A 103 -6.92 -7.41 -17.03
C GLN A 103 -8.23 -7.85 -17.71
N GLU A 104 -8.23 -8.94 -18.47
CA GLU A 104 -9.43 -9.52 -19.09
C GLU A 104 -10.39 -10.08 -18.02
N THR A 105 -9.84 -10.70 -16.97
CA THR A 105 -10.63 -11.22 -15.85
C THR A 105 -11.29 -10.08 -15.08
N LEU A 106 -10.56 -9.00 -14.80
CA LEU A 106 -11.12 -7.80 -14.20
C LEU A 106 -12.21 -7.17 -15.08
N SER A 107 -11.98 -7.12 -16.40
CA SER A 107 -12.96 -6.57 -17.35
C SER A 107 -14.27 -7.35 -17.34
N ARG A 108 -14.20 -8.69 -17.25
CA ARG A 108 -15.40 -9.55 -17.11
C ARG A 108 -16.16 -9.31 -15.81
N ILE A 109 -15.46 -9.17 -14.69
CA ILE A 109 -16.07 -8.88 -13.38
C ILE A 109 -16.82 -7.53 -13.43
N ARG A 110 -16.23 -6.52 -14.07
CA ARG A 110 -16.84 -5.19 -14.22
C ARG A 110 -18.10 -5.19 -15.07
N ALA A 111 -18.19 -6.05 -16.08
CA ALA A 111 -19.35 -6.14 -16.96
C ALA A 111 -20.56 -6.86 -16.33
N GLN A 112 -20.37 -7.55 -15.20
CA GLN A 112 -21.43 -8.20 -14.43
C GLN A 112 -22.09 -7.25 -13.42
N HIS A 113 -21.63 -6.00 -13.35
CA HIS A 113 -22.13 -4.91 -12.53
C HIS A 113 -22.58 -3.75 -13.41
#